data_AF-A0A379IGD1-F1
#
_entry.id   AF-A0A379IGD1-F1
#
_cell.length_a   1.000
_cell.length_b   1.000
_cell.length_c   1.000
_cell.angle_alpha   90.00
_cell.angle_beta   90.00
_cell.angle_gamma   90.00
#
_symmetry.space_group_name_H-M   'P 1'
#
loop_
_entity.id
_entity.type
_entity.pdbx_description
1 polymer ?
#
loop_
_entity_poly.entity_id
_entity_poly.type
_entity_poly.pdbx_seq_one_letter_code
_entity_poly.pdbx_strand_id
1 'polypeptide(L)'
;MTHASTEQVPPQTLRKVIVAAGIGNFVEWFDFAVYGFLATTIAQQFFPSGDASAALLKTFAVFAVAFAFRPLGGIFFGMLGDRIGRKRTLAMTILLMAGATTLIGLLPTYAAIGVTAPILLSLIRCAQGFSAGGEYAGACAYLMEHAPSDKRAWYGSFIPVSTFAAFASAAVVAYALEASLSAEAMGSWGWRLPFLIAAPLGLVGLYLRWRLDETPAFQAVKQEHAVAHSPLKETLRNHGAAICCLGAFVSLTALSFYMFTTYFATYLQVAGGLSRATALLVSLIALIFAAVMCPAAGWYSDRVGRRVTVMTACGLLMVVVYPSFLMASSGSFTASIVGVMLLAVGAVLCGVVTAALLSETFPTRTRYTASAITYNMAYTIFGGTAPLVATWLISTTGSNLSPAFYLIAVALLALAGGLALPETSRISLHDA
;
A
#
# COMPACT_ATOMS: atom_id res chain seq x y z
N MET A 1 38.14 20.37 9.45
CA MET A 1 37.24 19.21 9.27
C MET A 1 36.67 18.86 10.63
N THR A 2 35.59 19.53 11.02
CA THR A 2 34.86 19.27 12.26
C THR A 2 33.76 18.26 11.93
N HIS A 3 33.87 17.06 12.47
CA HIS A 3 32.75 16.12 12.48
C HIS A 3 31.59 16.79 13.24
N ALA A 4 30.60 17.29 12.51
CA ALA A 4 29.32 17.63 13.11
C ALA A 4 28.74 16.32 13.65
N SER A 5 28.85 16.14 14.97
CA SER A 5 28.14 15.11 15.71
C SER A 5 26.67 15.19 15.30
N THR A 6 26.18 14.20 14.57
CA THR A 6 24.77 14.08 14.21
C THR A 6 24.02 14.03 15.53
N GLU A 7 23.36 15.13 15.91
CA GLU A 7 22.55 15.19 17.11
C GLU A 7 21.54 14.05 17.04
N GLN A 8 21.73 13.02 17.87
CA GLN A 8 20.85 11.87 17.87
C GLN A 8 19.49 12.35 18.38
N VAL A 9 18.50 12.35 17.49
CA VAL A 9 17.12 12.74 17.82
C VAL A 9 16.67 11.93 19.06
N PRO A 10 16.18 12.57 20.13
CA PRO A 10 15.78 11.86 21.34
C PRO A 10 14.77 10.73 21.04
N PRO A 11 14.87 9.55 21.68
CA PRO A 11 13.96 8.43 21.43
C PRO A 11 12.48 8.76 21.61
N GLN A 12 12.16 9.71 22.50
CA GLN A 12 10.80 10.20 22.71
C GLN A 12 10.26 10.94 21.49
N THR A 13 11.09 11.74 20.83
CA THR A 13 10.77 12.45 19.60
C THR A 13 10.54 11.45 18.46
N LEU A 14 11.40 10.44 18.32
CA LEU A 14 11.23 9.37 17.33
C LEU A 14 9.91 8.60 17.49
N ARG A 15 9.52 8.28 18.73
CA ARG A 15 8.21 7.64 18.99
C ARG A 15 7.04 8.51 18.55
N LYS A 16 7.09 9.81 18.84
CA LYS A 16 6.05 10.76 18.40
C LYS A 16 5.98 10.85 16.87
N VAL A 17 7.14 10.91 16.21
CA VAL A 17 7.25 10.93 14.74
C VAL A 17 6.65 9.66 14.12
N ILE A 18 6.99 8.47 14.66
CA ILE A 18 6.43 7.19 14.20
C ILE A 18 4.90 7.18 14.32
N VAL A 19 4.37 7.56 15.49
CA VAL A 19 2.92 7.55 15.72
C VAL A 19 2.23 8.55 14.79
N ALA A 20 2.77 9.75 14.64
CA ALA A 20 2.22 10.78 13.76
C ALA A 20 2.20 10.33 12.28
N ALA A 21 3.30 9.72 11.80
CA ALA A 21 3.39 9.19 10.45
C ALA A 21 2.47 7.98 10.23
N GLY A 22 2.31 7.13 11.25
CA GLY A 22 1.50 5.92 11.19
C GLY A 22 -0.01 6.16 11.17
N ILE A 23 -0.52 7.19 11.85
CA ILE A 23 -1.97 7.46 11.95
C ILE A 23 -2.61 7.77 10.59
N GLY A 24 -2.04 8.72 9.84
CA GLY A 24 -2.58 9.11 8.53
C GLY A 24 -2.55 7.94 7.56
N ASN A 25 -1.41 7.24 7.55
CA ASN A 25 -1.21 6.01 6.79
C ASN A 25 -2.26 4.93 7.17
N PHE A 26 -2.53 4.74 8.46
CA PHE A 26 -3.50 3.74 8.92
C PHE A 26 -4.90 3.99 8.35
N VAL A 27 -5.40 5.23 8.43
CA VAL A 27 -6.74 5.57 7.93
C VAL A 27 -6.83 5.34 6.42
N GLU A 28 -5.82 5.77 5.67
CA GLU A 28 -5.78 5.57 4.22
C GLU A 28 -5.83 4.08 3.84
N TRP A 29 -4.99 3.27 4.48
CA TRP A 29 -4.87 1.85 4.13
C TRP A 29 -6.06 1.01 4.61
N PHE A 30 -6.74 1.42 5.69
CA PHE A 30 -7.97 0.78 6.13
C PHE A 30 -9.03 0.82 5.01
N ASP A 31 -9.25 1.98 4.40
CA ASP A 31 -10.25 2.18 3.35
C ASP A 31 -9.94 1.34 2.09
N PHE A 32 -8.67 1.26 1.70
CA PHE A 32 -8.25 0.39 0.59
C PHE A 32 -8.45 -1.10 0.90
N ALA A 33 -8.14 -1.52 2.13
CA ALA A 33 -8.25 -2.90 2.55
C ALA A 33 -9.71 -3.38 2.56
N VAL A 34 -10.63 -2.56 3.06
CA VAL A 34 -12.07 -2.87 3.11
C VAL A 34 -12.62 -3.22 1.72
N TYR A 35 -12.30 -2.41 0.71
CA TYR A 35 -12.73 -2.69 -0.67
C TYR A 35 -12.20 -4.03 -1.17
N GLY A 36 -10.91 -4.30 -0.90
CA GLY A 36 -10.24 -5.54 -1.31
C GLY A 36 -10.86 -6.79 -0.69
N PHE A 37 -11.12 -6.78 0.63
CA PHE A 37 -11.71 -7.91 1.34
C PHE A 37 -13.17 -8.18 0.95
N LEU A 38 -13.91 -7.14 0.59
CA LEU A 38 -15.30 -7.24 0.15
C LEU A 38 -15.43 -7.37 -1.37
N ALA A 39 -14.35 -7.61 -2.12
CA ALA A 39 -14.40 -7.63 -3.60
C ALA A 39 -15.44 -8.62 -4.14
N THR A 40 -15.55 -9.82 -3.56
CA THR A 40 -16.55 -10.82 -3.98
C THR A 40 -17.98 -10.37 -3.67
N THR A 41 -18.19 -9.63 -2.58
CA THR A 41 -19.49 -9.04 -2.23
C THR A 41 -19.82 -7.86 -3.13
N ILE A 42 -18.87 -6.97 -3.40
CA ILE A 42 -19.05 -5.83 -4.32
C ILE A 42 -19.40 -6.34 -5.72
N ALA A 43 -18.73 -7.39 -6.19
CA ALA A 43 -19.04 -8.04 -7.46
C ALA A 43 -20.52 -8.44 -7.56
N GLN A 44 -21.09 -8.98 -6.47
CA GLN A 44 -22.50 -9.37 -6.40
C GLN A 44 -23.47 -8.18 -6.28
N GLN A 45 -23.07 -7.10 -5.60
CA GLN A 45 -23.94 -5.97 -5.28
C GLN A 45 -24.00 -4.92 -6.40
N PHE A 46 -22.91 -4.72 -7.14
CA PHE A 46 -22.75 -3.61 -8.07
C PHE A 46 -22.70 -4.01 -9.53
N PHE A 47 -22.62 -5.30 -9.86
CA PHE A 47 -22.56 -5.76 -11.24
C PHE A 47 -23.71 -6.72 -11.57
N PRO A 48 -24.10 -6.83 -12.85
CA PRO A 48 -25.20 -7.70 -13.26
C PRO A 48 -24.97 -9.15 -12.82
N SER A 49 -26.05 -9.84 -12.44
CA SER A 49 -26.05 -11.29 -12.22
C SER A 49 -25.80 -12.02 -13.54
N GLY A 50 -24.95 -13.04 -13.51
CA GLY A 50 -24.50 -13.77 -14.70
C GLY A 50 -23.13 -14.39 -14.46
N ASP A 51 -22.13 -13.93 -15.21
CA ASP A 51 -20.75 -14.41 -15.08
C ASP A 51 -20.05 -13.78 -13.86
N ALA A 52 -19.88 -14.58 -12.81
CA ALA A 52 -19.20 -14.20 -11.58
C ALA A 52 -17.73 -13.80 -11.80
N SER A 53 -17.04 -14.44 -12.74
CA SER A 53 -15.64 -14.10 -13.10
C SER A 53 -15.59 -12.72 -13.75
N ALA A 54 -16.52 -12.43 -14.66
CA ALA A 54 -16.63 -11.12 -15.28
C ALA A 54 -16.97 -10.01 -14.26
N ALA A 55 -17.86 -10.28 -13.30
CA ALA A 55 -18.18 -9.34 -12.23
C ALA A 55 -16.97 -9.05 -11.32
N LEU A 56 -16.18 -10.08 -11.00
CA LEU A 56 -14.97 -9.95 -10.20
C LEU A 56 -13.88 -9.16 -10.96
N LEU A 57 -13.67 -9.46 -12.26
CA LEU A 57 -12.78 -8.69 -13.12
C LEU A 57 -13.17 -7.21 -13.16
N LYS A 58 -14.46 -6.89 -13.31
CA LYS A 58 -14.94 -5.50 -13.28
C LYS A 58 -14.70 -4.84 -11.93
N THR A 59 -14.89 -5.56 -10.81
CA THR A 59 -14.61 -5.06 -9.46
C THR A 59 -13.12 -4.71 -9.30
N PHE A 60 -12.22 -5.57 -9.77
CA PHE A 60 -10.79 -5.28 -9.73
C PHE A 60 -10.34 -4.24 -10.76
N ALA A 61 -11.05 -4.08 -11.88
CA ALA A 61 -10.82 -2.97 -12.80
C ALA A 61 -11.16 -1.63 -12.12
N VAL A 62 -12.28 -1.55 -11.41
CA VAL A 62 -12.66 -0.39 -10.60
C VAL A 62 -11.65 -0.15 -9.46
N PHE A 63 -11.11 -1.20 -8.85
CA PHE A 63 -10.00 -1.08 -7.92
C PHE A 63 -8.76 -0.46 -8.57
N ALA A 64 -8.35 -0.94 -9.75
CA ALA A 64 -7.19 -0.47 -10.49
C ALA A 64 -7.33 0.99 -10.95
N VAL A 65 -8.53 1.41 -11.37
CA VAL A 65 -8.79 2.81 -11.78
C VAL A 65 -8.48 3.79 -10.66
N ALA A 66 -8.78 3.47 -9.39
CA ALA A 66 -8.39 4.33 -8.27
C ALA A 66 -6.85 4.58 -8.24
N PHE A 67 -6.05 3.58 -8.59
CA PHE A 67 -4.60 3.76 -8.63
C PHE A 67 -4.14 4.60 -9.81
N ALA A 68 -4.85 4.57 -10.93
CA ALA A 68 -4.53 5.42 -12.08
C ALA A 68 -4.67 6.92 -11.73
N PHE A 69 -5.53 7.26 -10.78
CA PHE A 69 -5.73 8.63 -10.31
C PHE A 69 -4.74 9.08 -9.22
N ARG A 70 -3.99 8.17 -8.58
CA ARG A 70 -3.00 8.52 -7.54
C ARG A 70 -1.92 9.51 -8.02
N PRO A 71 -1.25 9.30 -9.18
CA PRO A 71 -0.26 10.27 -9.67
C PRO A 71 -0.86 11.68 -9.89
N LEU A 72 -2.07 11.75 -10.44
CA LEU A 72 -2.78 13.02 -10.67
C LEU A 72 -3.07 13.74 -9.35
N GLY A 73 -3.51 12.97 -8.35
CA GLY A 73 -3.71 13.40 -6.98
C GLY A 73 -2.46 13.96 -6.33
N GLY A 74 -1.35 13.21 -6.41
CA GLY A 74 -0.07 13.61 -5.82
C GLY A 74 0.47 14.91 -6.41
N ILE A 75 0.32 15.11 -7.73
CA ILE A 75 0.69 16.36 -8.39
C ILE A 75 -0.20 17.51 -7.91
N PHE A 76 -1.53 17.34 -7.95
CA PHE A 76 -2.48 18.38 -7.57
C PHE A 76 -2.36 18.79 -6.10
N PHE A 77 -2.43 17.83 -5.18
CA PHE A 77 -2.34 18.09 -3.74
C PHE A 77 -0.93 18.48 -3.31
N GLY A 78 0.12 18.10 -4.05
CA GLY A 78 1.47 18.64 -3.87
C GLY A 78 1.50 20.14 -4.10
N MET A 79 1.10 20.59 -5.30
CA MET A 79 1.04 22.02 -5.64
C MET A 79 0.10 22.81 -4.73
N LEU A 80 -1.03 22.21 -4.33
CA LEU A 80 -1.96 22.83 -3.40
C LEU A 80 -1.33 22.97 -2.00
N GLY A 81 -0.63 21.94 -1.51
CA GLY A 81 0.14 21.96 -0.26
C GLY A 81 1.16 23.09 -0.21
N ASP A 82 1.84 23.35 -1.32
CA ASP A 82 2.81 24.46 -1.41
C ASP A 82 2.12 25.83 -1.34
N ARG A 83 0.90 25.95 -1.88
CA ARG A 83 0.15 27.21 -1.95
C ARG A 83 -0.60 27.56 -0.67
N ILE A 84 -1.30 26.59 -0.06
CA ILE A 84 -2.21 26.81 1.08
C ILE A 84 -1.74 26.18 2.40
N GLY A 85 -0.59 25.50 2.38
CA GLY A 85 -0.01 24.81 3.54
C GLY A 85 -0.28 23.30 3.55
N ARG A 86 0.72 22.53 3.97
CA ARG A 86 0.67 21.06 3.98
C ARG A 86 -0.38 20.55 4.96
N LYS A 87 -0.52 21.18 6.14
CA LYS A 87 -1.53 20.78 7.13
C LYS A 87 -2.96 20.82 6.58
N ARG A 88 -3.31 21.90 5.87
CA ARG A 88 -4.65 22.08 5.29
C ARG A 88 -4.91 21.10 4.15
N THR A 89 -3.94 20.93 3.27
CA THR A 89 -4.04 19.96 2.15
C THR A 89 -4.22 18.54 2.66
N LEU A 90 -3.46 18.13 3.68
CA LEU A 90 -3.57 16.78 4.26
C LEU A 90 -4.90 16.56 5.00
N ALA A 91 -5.49 17.61 5.57
CA ALA A 91 -6.85 17.53 6.11
C ALA A 91 -7.90 17.34 5.01
N MET A 92 -7.74 18.03 3.88
CA MET A 92 -8.64 17.89 2.73
C MET A 92 -8.58 16.50 2.10
N THR A 93 -7.38 15.91 1.97
CA THR A 93 -7.23 14.55 1.44
C THR A 93 -7.91 13.53 2.35
N ILE A 94 -7.67 13.58 3.66
CA ILE A 94 -8.33 12.64 4.60
C ILE A 94 -9.86 12.75 4.54
N LEU A 95 -10.40 13.97 4.46
CA LEU A 95 -11.85 14.18 4.32
C LEU A 95 -12.40 13.66 2.99
N LEU A 96 -11.68 13.90 1.88
CA LEU A 96 -12.06 13.39 0.57
C LEU A 96 -12.06 11.85 0.55
N MET A 97 -11.02 11.23 1.10
CA MET A 97 -10.91 9.77 1.20
C MET A 97 -12.04 9.19 2.05
N ALA A 98 -12.16 9.60 3.32
CA ALA A 98 -13.16 9.06 4.24
C ALA A 98 -14.60 9.34 3.76
N GLY A 99 -14.85 10.52 3.20
CA GLY A 99 -16.13 10.88 2.60
C GLY A 99 -16.47 9.99 1.41
N ALA A 100 -15.51 9.78 0.50
CA ALA A 100 -15.70 8.88 -0.63
C ALA A 100 -15.91 7.41 -0.17
N THR A 101 -15.16 6.92 0.82
CA THR A 101 -15.38 5.58 1.40
C THR A 101 -16.78 5.44 1.99
N THR A 102 -17.22 6.45 2.75
CA THR A 102 -18.56 6.47 3.35
C THR A 102 -19.66 6.45 2.27
N LEU A 103 -19.47 7.19 1.17
CA LEU A 103 -20.40 7.20 0.04
C LEU A 103 -20.53 5.83 -0.64
N ILE A 104 -19.48 4.99 -0.65
CA ILE A 104 -19.59 3.60 -1.13
C ILE A 104 -20.60 2.81 -0.27
N GLY A 105 -20.57 2.99 1.05
CA GLY A 105 -21.52 2.35 1.96
C GLY A 105 -22.96 2.82 1.78
N LEU A 106 -23.16 4.04 1.27
CA LEU A 106 -24.49 4.62 1.04
C LEU A 106 -25.02 4.39 -0.38
N LEU A 107 -24.21 3.84 -1.27
CA LEU A 107 -24.53 3.69 -2.68
C LEU A 107 -25.66 2.66 -2.89
N PRO A 108 -26.69 3.00 -3.70
CA PRO A 108 -27.67 2.00 -4.14
C PRO A 108 -27.01 0.89 -4.98
N THR A 109 -27.55 -0.32 -4.88
CA THR A 109 -27.02 -1.50 -5.57
C THR A 109 -27.47 -1.55 -7.04
N TYR A 110 -26.88 -2.46 -7.82
CA TYR A 110 -27.28 -2.71 -9.20
C TYR A 110 -28.78 -3.04 -9.33
N ALA A 111 -29.34 -3.77 -8.36
CA ALA A 111 -30.77 -4.09 -8.34
C ALA A 111 -31.67 -2.84 -8.25
N ALA A 112 -31.19 -1.76 -7.63
CA ALA A 112 -31.97 -0.54 -7.43
C ALA A 112 -31.83 0.46 -8.59
N ILE A 113 -30.62 0.65 -9.12
CA ILE A 113 -30.33 1.72 -10.11
C ILE A 113 -29.59 1.23 -11.37
N GLY A 114 -29.47 -0.08 -11.56
CA GLY A 114 -28.85 -0.70 -12.74
C GLY A 114 -27.38 -0.29 -12.93
N VAL A 115 -27.00 -0.07 -14.19
CA VAL A 115 -25.63 0.27 -14.62
C VAL A 115 -25.11 1.57 -14.00
N THR A 116 -25.99 2.43 -13.49
CA THR A 116 -25.59 3.65 -12.77
C THR A 116 -24.82 3.32 -11.48
N ALA A 117 -25.13 2.21 -10.79
CA ALA A 117 -24.45 1.80 -9.57
C ALA A 117 -22.93 1.60 -9.75
N PRO A 118 -22.45 0.77 -10.70
CA PRO A 118 -21.01 0.60 -10.93
C PRO A 118 -20.35 1.86 -11.52
N ILE A 119 -21.07 2.71 -12.25
CA ILE A 119 -20.53 4.01 -12.71
C ILE A 119 -20.25 4.93 -11.52
N LEU A 120 -21.22 5.10 -10.62
CA LEU A 120 -21.06 5.92 -9.41
C LEU A 120 -19.95 5.36 -8.51
N LEU A 121 -19.91 4.03 -8.32
CA LEU A 121 -18.84 3.36 -7.60
C LEU A 121 -17.48 3.69 -8.21
N SER A 122 -17.36 3.65 -9.54
CA SER A 122 -16.12 3.99 -10.25
C SER A 122 -15.71 5.44 -10.04
N LEU A 123 -16.65 6.39 -10.12
CA LEU A 123 -16.39 7.81 -9.90
C LEU A 123 -15.91 8.09 -8.46
N ILE A 124 -16.55 7.46 -7.47
CA ILE A 124 -16.15 7.54 -6.07
C ILE A 124 -14.75 6.95 -5.88
N ARG A 125 -14.44 5.83 -6.55
CA ARG A 125 -13.10 5.23 -6.54
C ARG A 125 -12.04 6.11 -7.19
N CYS A 126 -12.38 6.85 -8.26
CA CYS A 126 -11.49 7.87 -8.82
C CYS A 126 -11.19 8.97 -7.79
N ALA A 127 -12.20 9.44 -7.06
CA ALA A 127 -12.02 10.46 -6.01
C ALA A 127 -11.14 9.95 -4.84
N GLN A 128 -11.36 8.72 -4.37
CA GLN A 128 -10.47 8.06 -3.38
C GLN A 128 -9.04 7.97 -3.89
N GLY A 129 -8.87 7.48 -5.12
CA GLY A 129 -7.57 7.36 -5.78
C GLY A 129 -6.82 8.68 -5.88
N PHE A 130 -7.52 9.73 -6.30
CA PHE A 130 -7.01 11.09 -6.39
C PHE A 130 -6.55 11.64 -5.02
N SER A 131 -7.16 11.21 -3.93
CA SER A 131 -6.75 11.63 -2.58
C SER A 131 -5.45 10.99 -2.08
N ALA A 132 -5.08 9.81 -2.58
CA ALA A 132 -4.04 8.94 -2.01
C ALA A 132 -2.61 9.18 -2.53
N GLY A 133 -2.40 10.17 -3.40
CA GLY A 133 -1.19 10.23 -4.25
C GLY A 133 0.15 10.56 -3.59
N GLY A 134 0.19 11.03 -2.34
CA GLY A 134 1.42 11.59 -1.75
C GLY A 134 1.70 11.27 -0.28
N GLU A 135 0.76 10.65 0.46
CA GLU A 135 0.90 10.51 1.91
C GLU A 135 1.98 9.48 2.31
N TYR A 136 2.04 8.33 1.63
CA TYR A 136 2.99 7.25 1.95
C TYR A 136 4.46 7.68 1.78
N ALA A 137 4.81 8.22 0.61
CA ALA A 137 6.18 8.66 0.33
C ALA A 137 6.62 9.81 1.27
N GLY A 138 5.69 10.70 1.62
CA GLY A 138 5.93 11.76 2.60
C GLY A 138 6.15 11.23 4.01
N ALA A 139 5.38 10.23 4.45
CA ALA A 139 5.54 9.60 5.76
C ALA A 139 6.89 8.89 5.89
N CYS A 140 7.32 8.16 4.84
CA CYS A 140 8.64 7.55 4.78
C CYS A 140 9.75 8.60 4.86
N ALA A 141 9.71 9.64 4.02
CA ALA A 141 10.73 10.70 4.04
C ALA A 141 10.82 11.38 5.41
N TYR A 142 9.68 11.75 5.99
CA TYR A 142 9.61 12.40 7.31
C TYR A 142 10.24 11.53 8.41
N LEU A 143 9.94 10.23 8.44
CA LEU A 143 10.52 9.32 9.44
C LEU A 143 12.02 9.10 9.23
N MET A 144 12.45 8.94 7.97
CA MET A 144 13.84 8.64 7.63
C MET A 144 14.79 9.82 7.85
N GLU A 145 14.30 11.06 7.72
CA GLU A 145 15.06 12.27 8.03
C GLU A 145 15.40 12.39 9.52
N HIS A 146 14.58 11.82 10.40
CA HIS A 146 14.82 11.83 11.85
C HIS A 146 15.59 10.58 12.32
N ALA A 147 15.59 9.51 11.52
CA ALA A 147 16.18 8.23 11.90
C ALA A 147 17.72 8.27 11.86
N PRO A 148 18.40 7.66 12.84
CA PRO A 148 19.85 7.43 12.80
C PRO A 148 20.26 6.71 11.52
N SER A 149 21.41 7.09 10.94
CA SER A 149 21.89 6.59 9.65
C SER A 149 22.12 5.08 9.61
N ASP A 150 22.43 4.46 10.75
CA ASP A 150 22.68 3.03 10.92
C ASP A 150 21.41 2.21 11.22
N LYS A 151 20.26 2.87 11.46
CA LYS A 151 19.00 2.23 11.90
C LYS A 151 17.78 2.63 11.08
N ARG A 152 18.00 3.15 9.86
CA ARG A 152 16.92 3.69 9.04
C ARG A 152 15.89 2.64 8.66
N ALA A 153 16.30 1.42 8.31
CA ALA A 153 15.34 0.37 7.97
C ALA A 153 14.54 -0.10 9.19
N TRP A 154 15.17 -0.18 10.38
CA TRP A 154 14.48 -0.46 11.64
C TRP A 154 13.39 0.56 11.95
N TYR A 155 13.73 1.85 12.00
CA TYR A 155 12.73 2.90 12.26
C TYR A 155 11.71 2.99 11.13
N GLY A 156 12.17 2.91 9.88
CA GLY A 156 11.33 2.86 8.70
C GLY A 156 10.29 1.76 8.69
N SER A 157 10.60 0.60 9.28
CA SER A 157 9.70 -0.56 9.32
C SER A 157 8.39 -0.29 10.07
N PHE A 158 8.33 0.72 10.93
CA PHE A 158 7.08 1.07 11.62
C PHE A 158 6.02 1.70 10.69
N ILE A 159 6.41 2.19 9.51
CA ILE A 159 5.45 2.59 8.47
C ILE A 159 4.66 1.37 7.95
N PRO A 160 5.30 0.31 7.39
CA PRO A 160 4.56 -0.88 6.99
C PRO A 160 3.87 -1.60 8.15
N VAL A 161 4.36 -1.51 9.40
CA VAL A 161 3.59 -1.96 10.59
C VAL A 161 2.21 -1.30 10.62
N SER A 162 2.14 0.04 10.48
CA SER A 162 0.87 0.76 10.48
C SER A 162 -0.02 0.38 9.28
N THR A 163 0.57 0.13 8.11
CA THR A 163 -0.16 -0.38 6.93
C THR A 163 -0.77 -1.75 7.21
N PHE A 164 0.02 -2.73 7.68
CA PHE A 164 -0.50 -4.07 7.95
C PHE A 164 -1.49 -4.10 9.11
N ALA A 165 -1.30 -3.26 10.13
CA ALA A 165 -2.27 -3.08 11.20
C ALA A 165 -3.62 -2.53 10.69
N ALA A 166 -3.59 -1.62 9.72
CA ALA A 166 -4.81 -1.11 9.08
C ALA A 166 -5.56 -2.19 8.30
N PHE A 167 -4.82 -2.98 7.50
CA PHE A 167 -5.40 -4.13 6.79
C PHE A 167 -5.93 -5.19 7.77
N ALA A 168 -5.19 -5.51 8.83
CA ALA A 168 -5.65 -6.43 9.87
C ALA A 168 -6.94 -5.91 10.52
N SER A 169 -7.02 -4.61 10.80
CA SER A 169 -8.23 -3.99 11.39
C SER A 169 -9.43 -4.07 10.43
N ALA A 170 -9.23 -3.82 9.14
CA ALA A 170 -10.27 -4.02 8.12
C ALA A 170 -10.70 -5.48 8.01
N ALA A 171 -9.74 -6.42 8.07
CA ALA A 171 -10.00 -7.86 8.08
C ALA A 171 -10.78 -8.30 9.32
N VAL A 172 -10.50 -7.74 10.50
CA VAL A 172 -11.28 -8.00 11.74
C VAL A 172 -12.73 -7.58 11.55
N VAL A 173 -12.98 -6.37 11.04
CA VAL A 173 -14.34 -5.88 10.83
C VAL A 173 -15.08 -6.76 9.82
N ALA A 174 -14.46 -7.06 8.68
CA ALA A 174 -15.06 -7.90 7.64
C ALA A 174 -15.31 -9.34 8.15
N TYR A 175 -14.34 -9.93 8.86
CA TYR A 175 -14.46 -11.26 9.46
C TYR A 175 -15.59 -11.32 10.48
N ALA A 176 -15.65 -10.34 11.39
CA ALA A 176 -16.67 -10.30 12.43
C ALA A 176 -18.08 -10.25 11.82
N LEU A 177 -18.27 -9.47 10.75
CA LEU A 177 -19.56 -9.41 10.04
C LEU A 177 -19.88 -10.72 9.33
N GLU A 178 -18.94 -11.28 8.55
CA GLU A 178 -19.14 -12.55 7.83
C GLU A 178 -19.35 -13.75 8.79
N ALA A 179 -18.78 -13.70 10.00
CA ALA A 179 -18.92 -14.76 10.99
C ALA A 179 -20.20 -14.63 11.84
N SER A 180 -20.75 -13.41 12.00
CA SER A 180 -21.90 -13.16 12.88
C SER A 180 -23.23 -13.01 12.14
N LEU A 181 -23.21 -12.65 10.85
CA LEU A 181 -24.40 -12.42 10.05
C LEU A 181 -24.71 -13.62 9.15
N SER A 182 -26.00 -13.82 8.85
CA SER A 182 -26.40 -14.74 7.78
C SER A 182 -26.02 -14.17 6.40
N ALA A 183 -25.98 -15.03 5.38
CA ALA A 183 -25.67 -14.60 4.01
C ALA A 183 -26.66 -13.53 3.50
N GLU A 184 -27.94 -13.63 3.89
CA GLU A 184 -29.00 -12.67 3.55
C GLU A 184 -28.78 -11.33 4.26
N ALA A 185 -28.43 -11.34 5.55
CA ALA A 185 -28.13 -10.12 6.31
C ALA A 185 -26.86 -9.43 5.76
N MET A 186 -25.82 -10.21 5.47
CA MET A 186 -24.58 -9.70 4.89
C MET A 186 -24.81 -9.09 3.50
N GLY A 187 -25.64 -9.74 2.67
CA GLY A 187 -26.00 -9.25 1.34
C GLY A 187 -26.97 -8.05 1.34
N SER A 188 -27.82 -7.92 2.36
CA SER A 188 -28.82 -6.84 2.41
C SER A 188 -28.25 -5.54 2.98
N TRP A 189 -27.55 -5.58 4.12
CA TRP A 189 -27.04 -4.37 4.80
C TRP A 189 -25.64 -4.53 5.39
N GLY A 190 -25.23 -5.73 5.81
CA GLY A 190 -23.99 -5.96 6.55
C GLY A 190 -22.74 -5.46 5.82
N TRP A 191 -22.67 -5.67 4.50
CA TRP A 191 -21.53 -5.24 3.68
C TRP A 191 -21.27 -3.73 3.68
N ARG A 192 -22.26 -2.90 4.06
CA ARG A 192 -22.11 -1.43 4.09
C ARG A 192 -21.32 -0.96 5.30
N LEU A 193 -21.40 -1.67 6.42
CA LEU A 193 -20.81 -1.23 7.69
C LEU A 193 -19.30 -0.95 7.62
N PRO A 194 -18.46 -1.80 7.00
CA PRO A 194 -17.03 -1.53 6.88
C PRO A 194 -16.72 -0.20 6.18
N PHE A 195 -17.53 0.19 5.20
CA PHE A 195 -17.40 1.46 4.50
C PHE A 195 -17.89 2.65 5.33
N LEU A 196 -18.95 2.48 6.12
CA LEU A 196 -19.49 3.54 6.98
C LEU A 196 -18.61 3.84 8.20
N ILE A 197 -17.82 2.86 8.67
CA ILE A 197 -16.81 3.05 9.73
C ILE A 197 -15.70 4.02 9.29
N ALA A 198 -15.51 4.25 7.99
CA ALA A 198 -14.57 5.23 7.50
C ALA A 198 -14.91 6.67 7.94
N ALA A 199 -16.20 7.00 8.14
CA ALA A 199 -16.60 8.33 8.62
C ALA A 199 -16.02 8.68 10.00
N PRO A 200 -16.26 7.89 11.08
CA PRO A 200 -15.66 8.18 12.38
C PRO A 200 -14.13 8.08 12.34
N LEU A 201 -13.55 7.14 11.57
CA LEU A 201 -12.08 7.07 11.42
C LEU A 201 -11.49 8.31 10.75
N GLY A 202 -12.16 8.83 9.72
CA GLY A 202 -11.78 10.08 9.04
C GLY A 202 -11.85 11.29 9.96
N LEU A 203 -12.88 11.38 10.82
CA LEU A 203 -12.99 12.44 11.82
C LEU A 203 -11.88 12.37 12.87
N VAL A 204 -11.53 11.16 13.33
CA VAL A 204 -10.39 10.94 14.23
C VAL A 204 -9.08 11.35 13.53
N GLY A 205 -8.88 10.94 12.28
CA GLY A 205 -7.73 11.32 11.47
C GLY A 205 -7.61 12.84 11.31
N LEU A 206 -8.73 13.52 11.04
CA LEU A 206 -8.79 14.98 10.95
C LEU A 206 -8.43 15.65 12.27
N TYR A 207 -8.99 15.18 13.39
CA TYR A 207 -8.70 15.72 14.72
C TYR A 207 -7.21 15.58 15.07
N LEU A 208 -6.62 14.42 14.79
CA LEU A 208 -5.20 14.16 15.04
C LEU A 208 -4.31 15.04 14.15
N ARG A 209 -4.66 15.24 12.87
CA ARG A 209 -3.96 16.15 11.95
C ARG A 209 -4.06 17.61 12.38
N TRP A 210 -5.18 18.03 12.97
CA TRP A 210 -5.32 19.40 13.44
C TRP A 210 -4.37 19.71 14.61
N ARG A 211 -3.95 18.70 15.37
CA ARG A 211 -2.98 18.84 16.47
C ARG A 211 -1.51 18.71 16.04
N LEU A 212 -1.23 18.41 14.77
CA LEU A 212 0.14 18.40 14.25
C LEU A 212 0.60 19.82 13.89
N ASP A 213 1.85 20.12 14.21
CA ASP A 213 2.54 21.33 13.78
C ASP A 213 2.94 21.24 12.31
N GLU A 214 3.08 22.39 11.63
CA GLU A 214 3.62 22.42 10.26
C GLU A 214 5.06 21.90 10.26
N THR A 215 5.46 21.20 9.19
CA THR A 215 6.79 20.60 9.15
C THR A 215 7.89 21.67 9.15
N PRO A 216 9.03 21.46 9.86
CA PRO A 216 10.15 22.40 9.87
C PRO A 216 10.65 22.73 8.45
N ALA A 217 10.64 21.76 7.54
CA ALA A 217 10.98 21.94 6.13
C ALA A 217 10.03 22.92 5.40
N PHE A 218 8.72 22.89 5.69
CA PHE A 218 7.77 23.84 5.11
C PHE A 218 7.97 25.25 5.68
N GLN A 219 8.35 25.37 6.95
CA GLN A 219 8.69 26.65 7.55
C GLN A 219 9.97 27.25 6.95
N ALA A 220 11.00 26.44 6.71
CA ALA A 220 12.25 26.88 6.09
C ALA A 220 12.03 27.39 4.64
N VAL A 221 11.27 26.65 3.82
CA VAL A 221 10.94 27.06 2.44
C VAL A 221 10.13 28.36 2.40
N LYS A 222 9.24 28.58 3.38
CA LYS A 222 8.48 29.83 3.51
C LYS A 222 9.36 31.02 3.91
N GLN A 223 10.43 30.78 4.67
CA GLN A 223 11.36 31.82 5.12
C GLN A 223 12.40 32.21 4.06
N GLU A 224 12.82 31.28 3.19
CA GLU A 224 13.89 31.54 2.23
C GLU A 224 13.44 32.05 0.84
N HIS A 225 12.12 32.13 0.56
CA HIS A 225 11.59 32.42 -0.79
C HIS A 225 12.18 31.53 -1.91
N ALA A 226 12.84 30.42 -1.55
CA ALA A 226 13.40 29.47 -2.49
C ALA A 226 12.27 28.56 -2.97
N VAL A 227 11.99 28.57 -4.27
CA VAL A 227 11.12 27.56 -4.89
C VAL A 227 11.83 26.21 -4.78
N ALA A 228 11.57 25.48 -3.69
CA ALA A 228 12.30 24.27 -3.32
C ALA A 228 11.92 23.01 -4.12
N HIS A 229 11.27 23.16 -5.28
CA HIS A 229 10.96 22.05 -6.17
C HIS A 229 11.92 22.06 -7.36
N SER A 230 12.75 21.01 -7.48
CA SER A 230 13.37 20.68 -8.77
C SER A 230 12.24 20.38 -9.76
N PRO A 231 12.20 21.04 -10.93
CA PRO A 231 11.18 20.78 -11.95
C PRO A 231 11.12 19.29 -12.27
N LEU A 232 9.91 18.74 -12.44
CA LEU A 232 9.68 17.34 -12.83
C LEU A 232 10.59 16.90 -13.99
N LYS A 233 10.77 17.79 -14.97
CA LYS A 233 11.64 17.60 -16.13
C LYS A 233 13.12 17.44 -15.77
N GLU A 234 13.62 18.21 -14.80
CA GLU A 234 15.01 18.11 -14.31
C GLU A 234 15.23 16.78 -13.59
N THR A 235 14.28 16.38 -12.74
CA THR A 235 14.33 15.11 -12.01
C THR A 235 14.37 13.92 -12.97
N LEU A 236 13.48 13.89 -13.98
CA LEU A 236 13.44 12.81 -14.96
C LEU A 236 14.71 12.75 -15.82
N ARG A 237 15.25 13.91 -16.22
CA ARG A 237 16.47 13.97 -17.04
C ARG A 237 17.70 13.48 -16.28
N ASN A 238 17.84 13.86 -15.01
CA ASN A 238 19.06 13.60 -14.23
C ASN A 238 19.01 12.26 -13.48
N HIS A 239 17.83 11.76 -13.14
CA HIS A 239 17.67 10.55 -12.31
C HIS A 239 16.80 9.46 -12.95
N GLY A 240 16.47 9.57 -14.24
CA GLY A 240 15.61 8.61 -14.95
C GLY A 240 16.08 7.15 -14.85
N ALA A 241 17.39 6.90 -14.95
CA ALA A 241 17.95 5.54 -14.82
C ALA A 241 17.72 4.95 -13.41
N ALA A 242 17.94 5.75 -12.36
CA ALA A 242 17.70 5.34 -10.98
C ALA A 242 16.20 5.12 -10.71
N ILE A 243 15.33 5.98 -11.27
CA ILE A 243 13.87 5.82 -11.23
C ILE A 243 13.45 4.50 -11.89
N CYS A 244 14.01 4.14 -13.04
CA CYS A 244 13.70 2.88 -13.71
C CYS A 244 14.19 1.66 -12.91
N CYS A 245 15.43 1.69 -12.41
CA CYS A 245 16.00 0.57 -11.64
C CYS A 245 15.27 0.35 -10.32
N LEU A 246 15.04 1.42 -9.56
CA LEU A 246 14.25 1.36 -8.33
C LEU A 246 12.79 1.01 -8.64
N GLY A 247 12.22 1.57 -9.71
CA GLY A 247 10.86 1.27 -10.16
C GLY A 247 10.65 -0.20 -10.44
N ALA A 248 11.60 -0.87 -11.10
CA ALA A 248 11.54 -2.32 -11.32
C ALA A 248 11.47 -3.10 -9.99
N PHE A 249 12.26 -2.72 -8.98
CA PHE A 249 12.19 -3.35 -7.66
C PHE A 249 10.89 -3.02 -6.90
N VAL A 250 10.45 -1.76 -6.96
CA VAL A 250 9.19 -1.32 -6.35
C VAL A 250 7.98 -1.99 -7.00
N SER A 251 8.04 -2.37 -8.28
CA SER A 251 7.00 -3.15 -8.95
C SER A 251 6.77 -4.52 -8.29
N LEU A 252 7.84 -5.23 -7.90
CA LEU A 252 7.70 -6.47 -7.12
C LEU A 252 7.12 -6.18 -5.74
N THR A 253 7.54 -5.08 -5.11
CA THR A 253 7.00 -4.67 -3.81
C THR A 253 5.50 -4.41 -3.89
N ALA A 254 5.05 -3.66 -4.90
CA ALA A 254 3.65 -3.39 -5.14
C ALA A 254 2.85 -4.66 -5.45
N LEU A 255 3.36 -5.49 -6.38
CA LEU A 255 2.69 -6.73 -6.78
C LEU A 255 2.58 -7.71 -5.62
N SER A 256 3.69 -8.01 -4.95
CA SER A 256 3.70 -8.95 -3.81
C SER A 256 2.82 -8.46 -2.67
N PHE A 257 2.81 -7.15 -2.37
CA PHE A 257 1.94 -6.56 -1.37
C PHE A 257 0.46 -6.82 -1.67
N TYR A 258 -0.05 -6.45 -2.85
CA TYR A 258 -1.49 -6.62 -3.13
C TYR A 258 -1.89 -8.06 -3.44
N MET A 259 -0.96 -8.88 -3.94
CA MET A 259 -1.16 -10.32 -4.07
C MET A 259 -1.38 -10.96 -2.70
N PHE A 260 -0.58 -10.57 -1.71
CA PHE A 260 -0.66 -11.03 -0.32
C PHE A 260 -1.86 -10.44 0.44
N THR A 261 -1.99 -9.12 0.50
CA THR A 261 -2.91 -8.45 1.44
C THR A 261 -4.35 -8.41 0.97
N THR A 262 -4.59 -8.38 -0.35
CA THR A 262 -5.91 -8.15 -0.93
C THR A 262 -6.37 -9.36 -1.75
N TYR A 263 -5.61 -9.73 -2.77
CA TYR A 263 -6.04 -10.76 -3.71
C TYR A 263 -6.09 -12.15 -3.06
N PHE A 264 -5.16 -12.47 -2.15
CA PHE A 264 -5.09 -13.80 -1.52
C PHE A 264 -6.41 -14.20 -0.83
N ALA A 265 -7.07 -13.25 -0.15
CA ALA A 265 -8.37 -13.50 0.48
C ALA A 265 -9.44 -13.92 -0.55
N THR A 266 -9.47 -13.24 -1.70
CA THR A 266 -10.37 -13.58 -2.81
C THR A 266 -9.99 -14.93 -3.44
N TYR A 267 -8.69 -15.20 -3.62
CA TYR A 267 -8.19 -16.47 -4.14
C TYR A 267 -8.62 -17.65 -3.26
N LEU A 268 -8.48 -17.53 -1.94
CA LEU A 268 -8.92 -18.55 -0.99
C LEU A 268 -10.42 -18.84 -1.08
N GLN A 269 -11.24 -17.83 -1.36
CA GLN A 269 -12.69 -17.99 -1.55
C GLN A 269 -13.03 -18.66 -2.87
N VAL A 270 -12.43 -18.19 -3.97
CA VAL A 270 -12.84 -18.58 -5.34
C VAL A 270 -12.12 -19.84 -5.81
N ALA A 271 -10.80 -19.91 -5.64
CA ALA A 271 -9.96 -21.03 -6.07
C ALA A 271 -9.69 -22.04 -4.96
N GLY A 272 -9.57 -21.58 -3.71
CA GLY A 272 -9.37 -22.44 -2.54
C GLY A 272 -10.64 -23.05 -1.97
N GLY A 273 -11.83 -22.56 -2.37
CA GLY A 273 -13.12 -23.07 -1.90
C GLY A 273 -13.41 -22.83 -0.42
N LEU A 274 -12.64 -21.97 0.25
CA LEU A 274 -12.88 -21.63 1.66
C LEU A 274 -14.08 -20.69 1.79
N SER A 275 -14.78 -20.79 2.94
CA SER A 275 -15.80 -19.81 3.28
C SER A 275 -15.19 -18.40 3.37
N ARG A 276 -16.01 -17.35 3.16
CA ARG A 276 -15.57 -15.95 3.27
C ARG A 276 -14.97 -15.65 4.64
N ALA A 277 -15.65 -16.04 5.71
CA ALA A 277 -15.16 -15.88 7.08
C ALA A 277 -13.81 -16.59 7.29
N THR A 278 -13.68 -17.84 6.82
CA THR A 278 -12.41 -18.58 6.94
C THR A 278 -11.27 -17.91 6.17
N ALA A 279 -11.50 -17.47 4.93
CA ALA A 279 -10.50 -16.78 4.11
C ALA A 279 -10.05 -15.45 4.73
N LEU A 280 -10.98 -14.70 5.33
CA LEU A 280 -10.69 -13.46 6.06
C LEU A 280 -9.90 -13.73 7.34
N LEU A 281 -10.22 -14.80 8.06
CA LEU A 281 -9.46 -15.22 9.25
C LEU A 281 -8.01 -15.60 8.90
N VAL A 282 -7.81 -16.36 7.82
CA VAL A 282 -6.47 -16.69 7.32
C VAL A 282 -5.69 -15.40 7.01
N SER A 283 -6.32 -14.46 6.31
CA SER A 283 -5.71 -13.18 5.95
C SER A 283 -5.38 -12.33 7.18
N LEU A 284 -6.28 -12.28 8.16
CA LEU A 284 -6.09 -11.57 9.43
C LEU A 284 -4.85 -12.08 10.18
N ILE A 285 -4.75 -13.40 10.35
CA ILE A 285 -3.60 -14.03 11.03
C ILE A 285 -2.30 -13.67 10.30
N ALA A 286 -2.30 -13.71 8.97
CA ALA A 286 -1.15 -13.40 8.15
C ALA A 286 -0.74 -11.91 8.21
N LEU A 287 -1.71 -11.00 8.30
CA LEU A 287 -1.47 -9.56 8.42
C LEU A 287 -0.91 -9.19 9.78
N ILE A 288 -1.40 -9.82 10.85
CA ILE A 288 -0.80 -9.67 12.20
C ILE A 288 0.63 -10.18 12.18
N PHE A 289 0.87 -11.36 11.60
CA PHE A 289 2.22 -11.91 11.41
C PHE A 289 3.12 -10.94 10.63
N ALA A 290 2.64 -10.39 9.51
CA ALA A 290 3.39 -9.43 8.69
C ALA A 290 3.74 -8.14 9.47
N ALA A 291 2.79 -7.61 10.25
CA ALA A 291 3.02 -6.45 11.11
C ALA A 291 4.11 -6.72 12.15
N VAL A 292 4.05 -7.86 12.83
CA VAL A 292 5.06 -8.26 13.84
C VAL A 292 6.43 -8.52 13.19
N MET A 293 6.45 -9.00 11.94
CA MET A 293 7.69 -9.29 11.22
C MET A 293 8.41 -8.04 10.69
N CYS A 294 7.71 -6.93 10.47
CA CYS A 294 8.30 -5.70 9.91
C CYS A 294 9.55 -5.21 10.67
N PRO A 295 9.55 -5.06 12.01
CA PRO A 295 10.75 -4.66 12.74
C PRO A 295 11.91 -5.64 12.55
N ALA A 296 11.65 -6.95 12.56
CA ALA A 296 12.69 -7.96 12.33
C ALA A 296 13.29 -7.84 10.93
N ALA A 297 12.47 -7.58 9.91
CA ALA A 297 12.92 -7.31 8.55
C ALA A 297 13.74 -5.99 8.45
N GLY A 298 13.35 -4.96 9.20
CA GLY A 298 14.08 -3.70 9.28
C GLY A 298 15.47 -3.89 9.90
N TRP A 299 15.53 -4.61 11.02
CA TRP A 299 16.78 -4.98 11.66
C TRP A 299 17.69 -5.81 10.73
N TYR A 300 17.11 -6.79 10.03
CA TYR A 300 17.85 -7.58 9.04
C TYR A 300 18.46 -6.68 7.96
N SER A 301 17.66 -5.79 7.38
CA SER A 301 18.09 -4.88 6.31
C SER A 301 19.21 -3.93 6.74
N ASP A 302 19.14 -3.37 7.96
CA ASP A 302 20.22 -2.54 8.50
C ASP A 302 21.51 -3.34 8.76
N ARG A 303 21.38 -4.62 9.13
CA ARG A 303 22.52 -5.50 9.42
C ARG A 303 23.25 -5.97 8.16
N VAL A 304 22.51 -6.43 7.14
CA VAL A 304 23.10 -7.06 5.94
C VAL A 304 23.29 -6.10 4.77
N GLY A 305 22.65 -4.93 4.80
CA GLY A 305 22.66 -3.97 3.70
C GLY A 305 21.49 -4.12 2.74
N ARG A 306 21.28 -3.11 1.89
CA ARG A 306 20.08 -2.97 1.07
C ARG A 306 20.17 -3.91 -0.13
N ARG A 307 21.36 -4.05 -0.72
CA ARG A 307 21.57 -4.93 -1.88
C ARG A 307 21.33 -6.39 -1.54
N VAL A 308 21.86 -6.85 -0.41
CA VAL A 308 21.63 -8.23 0.07
C VAL A 308 20.15 -8.45 0.38
N THR A 309 19.50 -7.48 1.02
CA THR A 309 18.06 -7.57 1.34
C THR A 309 17.20 -7.66 0.09
N VAL A 310 17.49 -6.87 -0.94
CA VAL A 310 16.84 -6.97 -2.26
C VAL A 310 16.99 -8.38 -2.85
N MET A 311 18.21 -8.93 -2.84
CA MET A 311 18.46 -10.29 -3.33
C MET A 311 17.68 -11.35 -2.54
N THR A 312 17.69 -11.25 -1.21
CA THR A 312 16.95 -12.17 -0.33
C THR A 312 15.45 -12.08 -0.60
N ALA A 313 14.89 -10.87 -0.70
CA ALA A 313 13.46 -10.68 -0.90
C ALA A 313 12.99 -11.23 -2.26
N CYS A 314 13.69 -10.89 -3.35
CA CYS A 314 13.40 -11.41 -4.68
C CYS A 314 13.57 -12.93 -4.75
N GLY A 315 14.69 -13.45 -4.24
CA GLY A 315 14.99 -14.88 -4.22
C GLY A 315 13.94 -15.67 -3.44
N LEU A 316 13.58 -15.18 -2.25
CA LEU A 316 12.55 -15.80 -1.43
C LEU A 316 11.20 -15.82 -2.15
N LEU A 317 10.75 -14.69 -2.69
CA LEU A 317 9.47 -14.60 -3.41
C LEU A 317 9.40 -15.55 -4.62
N MET A 318 10.49 -15.68 -5.39
CA MET A 318 10.55 -16.62 -6.52
C MET A 318 10.35 -18.08 -6.08
N VAL A 319 10.88 -18.44 -4.91
CA VAL A 319 10.80 -19.81 -4.39
C VAL A 319 9.46 -20.06 -3.71
N VAL A 320 9.00 -19.14 -2.87
CA VAL A 320 7.85 -19.38 -1.99
C VAL A 320 6.49 -19.13 -2.64
N VAL A 321 6.42 -18.33 -3.71
CA VAL A 321 5.11 -17.98 -4.29
C VAL A 321 4.38 -19.21 -4.85
N TYR A 322 5.08 -20.09 -5.56
CA TYR A 322 4.47 -21.31 -6.11
C TYR A 322 3.88 -22.23 -5.02
N PRO A 323 4.63 -22.66 -3.98
CA PRO A 323 4.07 -23.48 -2.91
C PRO A 323 3.00 -22.73 -2.11
N SER A 324 3.07 -21.40 -1.99
CA SER A 324 2.02 -20.61 -1.31
C SER A 324 0.67 -20.74 -2.02
N PHE A 325 0.64 -20.61 -3.35
CA PHE A 325 -0.58 -20.77 -4.14
C PHE A 325 -1.07 -22.23 -4.19
N LEU A 326 -0.15 -23.21 -4.21
CA LEU A 326 -0.49 -24.63 -4.10
C LEU A 326 -1.16 -24.97 -2.76
N MET A 327 -0.62 -24.45 -1.66
CA MET A 327 -1.20 -24.64 -0.33
C MET A 327 -2.56 -23.93 -0.20
N ALA A 328 -2.71 -22.76 -0.80
CA ALA A 328 -3.96 -22.01 -0.81
C ALA A 328 -5.08 -22.67 -1.63
N SER A 329 -4.75 -23.38 -2.71
CA SER A 329 -5.72 -24.13 -3.51
C SER A 329 -6.07 -25.50 -2.92
N SER A 330 -5.42 -25.93 -1.84
CA SER A 330 -5.65 -27.24 -1.21
C SER A 330 -6.99 -27.37 -0.48
N GLY A 331 -7.69 -26.27 -0.21
CA GLY A 331 -8.89 -26.24 0.64
C GLY A 331 -8.63 -26.44 2.14
N SER A 332 -7.37 -26.63 2.54
CA SER A 332 -7.01 -26.76 3.96
C SER A 332 -6.77 -25.39 4.59
N PHE A 333 -7.43 -25.15 5.73
CA PHE A 333 -7.25 -23.94 6.53
C PHE A 333 -5.79 -23.76 6.97
N THR A 334 -5.18 -24.80 7.53
CA THR A 334 -3.80 -24.76 8.04
C THR A 334 -2.79 -24.57 6.91
N ALA A 335 -2.97 -25.27 5.78
CA ALA A 335 -2.10 -25.09 4.63
C ALA A 335 -2.21 -23.65 4.10
N SER A 336 -3.43 -23.10 4.06
CA SER A 336 -3.68 -21.73 3.61
C SER A 336 -3.00 -20.69 4.50
N ILE A 337 -2.97 -20.88 5.84
CA ILE A 337 -2.22 -20.04 6.78
C ILE A 337 -0.72 -20.08 6.48
N VAL A 338 -0.16 -21.28 6.33
CA VAL A 338 1.27 -21.44 6.04
C VAL A 338 1.62 -20.81 4.69
N GLY A 339 0.80 -21.06 3.66
CA GLY A 339 1.00 -20.49 2.32
C GLY A 339 0.98 -18.97 2.33
N VAL A 340 -0.01 -18.33 2.98
CA VAL A 340 -0.06 -16.87 3.03
C VAL A 340 1.08 -16.28 3.86
N MET A 341 1.50 -16.94 4.95
CA MET A 341 2.63 -16.47 5.77
C MET A 341 3.95 -16.53 5.00
N LEU A 342 4.18 -17.59 4.22
CA LEU A 342 5.36 -17.72 3.36
C LEU A 342 5.44 -16.55 2.36
N LEU A 343 4.32 -16.23 1.70
CA LEU A 343 4.23 -15.08 0.81
C LEU A 343 4.44 -13.75 1.57
N ALA A 344 3.90 -13.64 2.78
CA ALA A 344 4.01 -12.45 3.63
C ALA A 344 5.47 -12.14 3.99
N VAL A 345 6.32 -13.14 4.27
CA VAL A 345 7.74 -12.91 4.58
C VAL A 345 8.44 -12.14 3.46
N GLY A 346 8.25 -12.59 2.22
CA GLY A 346 8.84 -11.95 1.05
C GLY A 346 8.30 -10.55 0.81
N ALA A 347 6.97 -10.38 0.92
CA ALA A 347 6.32 -9.08 0.76
C ALA A 347 6.75 -8.06 1.83
N VAL A 348 6.92 -8.50 3.09
CA VAL A 348 7.40 -7.66 4.20
C VAL A 348 8.83 -7.20 3.95
N LEU A 349 9.74 -8.11 3.55
CA LEU A 349 11.12 -7.75 3.23
C LEU A 349 11.19 -6.72 2.10
N CYS A 350 10.42 -6.93 1.02
CA CYS A 350 10.28 -5.97 -0.07
C CYS A 350 9.79 -4.60 0.43
N GLY A 351 8.69 -4.56 1.19
CA GLY A 351 8.11 -3.32 1.69
C GLY A 351 9.07 -2.52 2.58
N VAL A 352 9.75 -3.19 3.51
CA VAL A 352 10.69 -2.55 4.43
C VAL A 352 11.91 -1.98 3.72
N VAL A 353 12.52 -2.75 2.80
CA VAL A 353 13.70 -2.26 2.05
C VAL A 353 13.31 -1.17 1.05
N THR A 354 12.12 -1.23 0.44
CA THR A 354 11.61 -0.15 -0.41
C THR A 354 11.46 1.17 0.36
N ALA A 355 10.93 1.14 1.59
CA ALA A 355 10.78 2.35 2.39
C ALA A 355 12.14 3.06 2.63
N ALA A 356 13.20 2.28 2.87
CA ALA A 356 14.57 2.79 2.98
C ALA A 356 15.11 3.29 1.64
N LEU A 357 15.02 2.48 0.57
CA LEU A 357 15.55 2.82 -0.75
C LEU A 357 14.92 4.08 -1.35
N LEU A 358 13.63 4.33 -1.15
CA LEU A 358 12.99 5.58 -1.58
C LEU A 358 13.67 6.79 -0.94
N SER A 359 14.08 6.68 0.32
CA SER A 359 14.73 7.80 1.02
C SER A 359 16.23 7.88 0.72
N GLU A 360 16.90 6.78 0.41
CA GLU A 360 18.36 6.73 0.29
C GLU A 360 18.88 6.83 -1.16
N THR A 361 18.08 6.51 -2.17
CA THR A 361 18.53 6.44 -3.58
C THR A 361 18.71 7.83 -4.21
N PHE A 362 17.92 8.80 -3.76
CA PHE A 362 17.83 10.10 -4.41
C PHE A 362 18.37 11.24 -3.53
N PRO A 363 19.06 12.23 -4.13
CA PRO A 363 19.54 13.42 -3.43
C PRO A 363 18.41 14.20 -2.77
N THR A 364 18.68 14.86 -1.64
CA THR A 364 17.65 15.52 -0.81
C THR A 364 16.74 16.46 -1.61
N ARG A 365 17.29 17.23 -2.55
CA ARG A 365 16.54 18.20 -3.38
C ARG A 365 15.52 17.56 -4.34
N THR A 366 15.79 16.36 -4.86
CA THR A 366 14.91 15.66 -5.83
C THR A 366 14.19 14.47 -5.21
N ARG A 367 14.56 14.07 -3.98
CA ARG A 367 14.12 12.84 -3.31
C ARG A 367 12.62 12.68 -3.26
N TYR A 368 11.90 13.69 -2.78
CA TYR A 368 10.44 13.59 -2.65
C TYR A 368 9.77 13.34 -4.00
N THR A 369 10.09 14.14 -5.02
CA THR A 369 9.54 14.02 -6.37
C THR A 369 9.91 12.69 -7.03
N ALA A 370 11.20 12.33 -7.03
CA ALA A 370 11.68 11.09 -7.65
C ALA A 370 11.09 9.85 -7.00
N SER A 371 11.03 9.82 -5.66
CA SER A 371 10.44 8.73 -4.89
C SER A 371 8.94 8.60 -5.13
N ALA A 372 8.22 9.73 -5.10
CA ALA A 372 6.77 9.73 -5.32
C ALA A 372 6.43 9.21 -6.73
N ILE A 373 7.17 9.61 -7.77
CA ILE A 373 6.96 9.13 -9.14
C ILE A 373 7.26 7.64 -9.24
N THR A 374 8.42 7.21 -8.73
CA THR A 374 8.86 5.81 -8.77
C THR A 374 7.83 4.92 -8.09
N TYR A 375 7.42 5.30 -6.88
CA TYR A 375 6.44 4.57 -6.08
C TYR A 375 5.06 4.53 -6.74
N ASN A 376 4.51 5.69 -7.10
CA ASN A 376 3.16 5.75 -7.66
C ASN A 376 3.09 5.03 -9.01
N MET A 377 4.08 5.17 -9.89
CA MET A 377 4.04 4.49 -11.19
C MET A 377 4.07 2.96 -11.03
N ALA A 378 4.96 2.45 -10.19
CA ALA A 378 5.04 1.02 -9.90
C ALA A 378 3.76 0.50 -9.23
N TYR A 379 3.21 1.23 -8.25
CA TYR A 379 1.97 0.86 -7.58
C TYR A 379 0.75 0.96 -8.49
N THR A 380 0.71 1.91 -9.42
CA THR A 380 -0.37 2.03 -10.40
C THR A 380 -0.37 0.87 -11.38
N ILE A 381 0.80 0.54 -11.93
CA ILE A 381 0.90 -0.50 -12.96
C ILE A 381 0.81 -1.89 -12.36
N PHE A 382 1.56 -2.17 -11.30
CA PHE A 382 1.71 -3.54 -10.77
C PHE A 382 0.93 -3.78 -9.48
N GLY A 383 0.69 -2.75 -8.67
CA GLY A 383 -0.08 -2.89 -7.43
C GLY A 383 -1.59 -2.90 -7.68
N GLY A 384 -2.11 -1.82 -8.25
CA GLY A 384 -3.54 -1.62 -8.50
C GLY A 384 -4.13 -2.64 -9.47
N THR A 385 -3.34 -3.10 -10.44
CA THR A 385 -3.79 -4.13 -11.40
C THR A 385 -3.53 -5.56 -10.93
N ALA A 386 -2.79 -5.79 -9.83
CA ALA A 386 -2.41 -7.14 -9.41
C ALA A 386 -3.60 -8.11 -9.30
N PRO A 387 -4.69 -7.76 -8.58
CA PRO A 387 -5.83 -8.66 -8.48
C PRO A 387 -6.55 -8.86 -9.82
N LEU A 388 -6.59 -7.83 -10.67
CA LEU A 388 -7.19 -7.87 -12.00
C LEU A 388 -6.43 -8.83 -12.91
N VAL A 389 -5.12 -8.65 -13.04
CA VAL A 389 -4.25 -9.48 -13.88
C VAL A 389 -4.23 -10.91 -13.37
N ALA A 390 -4.17 -11.12 -12.05
CA ALA A 390 -4.22 -12.45 -11.46
C ALA A 390 -5.54 -13.17 -11.77
N THR A 391 -6.68 -12.49 -11.60
CA THR A 391 -8.01 -13.04 -11.95
C THR A 391 -8.11 -13.33 -13.45
N TRP A 392 -7.64 -12.41 -14.30
CA TRP A 392 -7.65 -12.57 -15.75
C TRP A 392 -6.80 -13.76 -16.19
N LEU A 393 -5.61 -13.92 -15.63
CA LEU A 393 -4.73 -15.06 -15.90
C LEU A 393 -5.39 -16.39 -15.55
N ILE A 394 -6.04 -16.50 -14.39
CA ILE A 394 -6.79 -17.73 -14.04
C ILE A 394 -7.91 -17.97 -15.05
N SER A 395 -8.70 -16.95 -15.37
CA SER A 395 -9.86 -17.09 -16.28
C SER A 395 -9.47 -17.51 -17.70
N THR A 396 -8.29 -17.11 -18.17
CA THR A 396 -7.80 -17.38 -19.54
C THR A 396 -7.01 -18.67 -19.65
N THR A 397 -6.17 -18.96 -18.66
CA THR A 397 -5.30 -20.16 -18.67
C THR A 397 -5.98 -21.39 -18.07
N GLY A 398 -7.03 -21.21 -17.28
CA GLY A 398 -7.66 -22.28 -16.49
C GLY A 398 -6.82 -22.78 -15.31
N SER A 399 -5.64 -22.20 -15.07
CA SER A 399 -4.73 -22.63 -14.00
C SER A 399 -4.75 -21.68 -12.82
N ASN A 400 -5.09 -22.21 -11.64
CA ASN A 400 -5.05 -21.50 -10.37
C ASN A 400 -3.63 -21.09 -9.94
N LEU A 401 -2.58 -21.58 -10.62
CA LEU A 401 -1.18 -21.25 -10.34
C LEU A 401 -0.63 -20.13 -11.23
N SER A 402 -1.38 -19.68 -12.25
CA SER A 402 -0.94 -18.62 -13.16
C SER A 402 -0.52 -17.32 -12.48
N PRO A 403 -1.17 -16.86 -11.39
CA PRO A 403 -0.70 -15.67 -10.66
C PRO A 403 0.69 -15.83 -10.03
N ALA A 404 1.11 -17.05 -9.69
CA ALA A 404 2.44 -17.30 -9.14
C ALA A 404 3.52 -17.05 -10.20
N PHE A 405 3.31 -17.51 -11.44
CA PHE A 405 4.24 -17.25 -12.55
C PHE A 405 4.34 -15.77 -12.90
N TYR A 406 3.24 -15.02 -12.80
CA TYR A 406 3.26 -13.58 -12.95
C TYR A 406 4.17 -12.90 -11.91
N LEU A 407 4.04 -13.27 -10.64
CA LEU A 407 4.90 -12.74 -9.59
C LEU A 407 6.37 -13.12 -9.79
N ILE A 408 6.66 -14.37 -10.19
CA ILE A 408 8.03 -14.82 -10.51
C ILE A 408 8.64 -13.97 -11.64
N ALA A 409 7.89 -13.72 -12.72
CA ALA A 409 8.37 -12.91 -13.83
C ALA A 409 8.72 -11.48 -13.39
N VAL A 410 7.87 -10.85 -12.57
CA VAL A 410 8.15 -9.53 -12.01
C VAL A 410 9.30 -9.56 -11.00
N ALA A 411 9.46 -10.65 -10.24
CA ALA A 411 10.57 -10.81 -9.31
C ALA A 411 11.93 -10.89 -10.03
N LEU A 412 12.00 -11.51 -11.20
CA LEU A 412 13.20 -11.52 -12.04
C LEU A 412 13.57 -10.11 -12.52
N LEU A 413 12.58 -9.33 -12.98
CA LEU A 413 12.78 -7.93 -13.38
C LEU A 413 13.22 -7.06 -12.20
N ALA A 414 12.61 -7.26 -11.03
CA ALA A 414 12.93 -6.56 -9.80
C ALA A 414 14.34 -6.89 -9.29
N LEU A 415 14.77 -8.15 -9.41
CA LEU A 415 16.14 -8.55 -9.06
C LEU A 415 17.15 -7.85 -9.97
N ALA A 416 16.92 -7.80 -11.28
CA ALA A 416 17.80 -7.11 -12.21
C ALA A 416 17.90 -5.60 -11.90
N GLY A 417 16.75 -4.92 -11.72
CA GLY A 417 16.72 -3.49 -11.41
C GLY A 417 17.31 -3.17 -10.03
N GLY A 418 16.99 -3.98 -9.02
CA GLY A 418 17.50 -3.79 -7.66
C GLY A 418 19.00 -4.04 -7.54
N LEU A 419 19.58 -4.98 -8.30
CA LEU A 419 21.02 -5.23 -8.34
C LEU A 419 21.82 -4.15 -9.07
N ALA A 420 21.16 -3.37 -9.93
CA ALA A 420 21.76 -2.22 -10.62
C ALA A 420 21.84 -0.97 -9.73
N LEU A 421 21.14 -0.96 -8.58
CA LEU A 421 21.24 0.12 -7.61
C LEU A 421 22.54 0.01 -6.78
N PRO A 422 23.14 1.15 -6.40
CA PRO A 422 24.27 1.15 -5.46
C PRO A 422 23.84 0.68 -4.08
N GLU A 423 24.79 0.17 -3.28
CA GLU A 423 24.55 -0.10 -1.87
C GLU A 423 24.43 1.24 -1.12
N THR A 424 23.32 1.44 -0.43
CA THR A 424 23.02 2.70 0.28
C THR A 424 23.11 2.59 1.80
N SER A 425 23.43 1.39 2.31
CA SER A 425 23.57 1.16 3.75
C SER A 425 24.58 2.09 4.38
N ARG A 426 24.13 2.80 5.43
CA ARG A 426 24.94 3.71 6.26
C ARG A 426 25.42 4.99 5.57
N ILE A 427 24.95 5.32 4.37
CA ILE A 427 25.25 6.60 3.72
C ILE A 427 24.51 7.74 4.46
N SER A 428 25.15 8.89 4.64
CA SER A 428 24.50 10.10 5.16
C SER A 428 23.53 10.68 4.13
N LEU A 429 22.31 11.04 4.52
CA LEU A 429 21.33 11.67 3.61
C LEU A 429 21.73 13.11 3.22
N HIS A 430 22.67 13.72 3.95
CA HIS A 430 23.19 15.05 3.69
C HIS A 430 24.39 15.06 2.74
N ASP A 431 25.03 13.90 2.54
CA ASP A 431 26.17 13.74 1.64
C ASP A 431 25.75 13.21 0.24
N ALA A 432 24.44 13.01 0.02
CA ALA A 432 23.83 12.39 -1.18
C ALA A 432 23.04 13.35 -2.06
#